data_AF-A0A653DFG9-F1
#
_entry.id   AF-A0A653DFG9-F1
#
_cell.length_a   1.000
_cell.length_b   1.000
_cell.length_c   1.000
_cell.angle_alpha   90.00
_cell.angle_beta   90.00
_cell.angle_gamma   90.00
#
_symmetry.space_group_name_H-M   'P 1'
#
loop_
_entity.id
_entity.type
_entity.pdbx_description
1 polymer ?
#
loop_
_entity_poly.entity_id
_entity_poly.type
_entity_poly.pdbx_seq_one_letter_code
_entity_poly.pdbx_strand_id
1 'polypeptide(L)'
;MCFEKKCLKKCNLFYVILLMLIGICQVTYGMYYLFYLYRISKDITLGYPYIVEPSLSIVLIGIALFSITTLGCCGIIEEVSCCISMYSVVLLLIAVLQLLLTNFTLFVIDDYSTIERPYQKTSKIALVVSGS
;
A
#
# COMPACT_ATOMS: atom_id res chain seq x y z
N MET A 1 25.22 23.25 19.77
CA MET A 1 24.57 22.37 18.78
C MET A 1 23.07 22.70 18.66
N CYS A 2 22.70 23.84 18.07
CA CYS A 2 21.28 24.25 17.92
C CYS A 2 20.82 24.42 16.46
N PHE A 3 21.75 24.37 15.51
CA PHE A 3 21.46 24.56 14.09
C PHE A 3 20.90 23.28 13.43
N GLU A 4 21.39 22.12 13.87
CA GLU A 4 21.02 20.80 13.34
C GLU A 4 19.54 20.45 13.62
N LYS A 5 19.05 20.74 14.83
CA LYS A 5 17.67 20.44 15.24
C LYS A 5 16.61 21.23 14.46
N LYS A 6 16.93 22.46 14.03
CA LYS A 6 16.01 23.31 13.26
C LYS A 6 15.86 22.84 11.81
N CYS A 7 16.94 22.34 11.18
CA CYS A 7 16.85 21.74 9.85
C CYS A 7 16.09 20.42 9.87
N LEU A 8 16.35 19.57 10.86
CA LEU A 8 15.68 18.27 10.98
C LEU A 8 14.16 18.44 11.11
N LYS A 9 13.69 19.42 11.90
CA LYS A 9 12.26 19.72 12.05
C LYS A 9 11.61 20.14 10.72
N LYS A 10 12.28 21.00 9.94
CA LYS A 10 11.79 21.46 8.63
C LYS A 10 11.74 20.33 7.59
N CYS A 11 12.78 19.49 7.53
CA CYS A 11 12.80 18.35 6.61
C CYS A 11 11.73 17.32 6.96
N ASN A 12 11.55 17.01 8.25
CA ASN A 12 10.51 16.08 8.69
C ASN A 12 9.10 16.63 8.40
N LEU A 13 8.88 17.93 8.63
CA LEU A 13 7.61 18.58 8.28
C LEU A 13 7.33 18.51 6.78
N PHE A 14 8.32 18.79 5.94
CA PHE A 14 8.19 18.70 4.50
C PHE A 14 7.80 17.29 4.05
N TYR A 15 8.44 16.26 4.61
CA TYR A 15 8.12 14.87 4.31
C TYR A 15 6.70 14.48 4.74
N VAL A 16 6.27 14.87 5.95
CA VAL A 16 4.91 14.61 6.44
C VAL A 16 3.86 15.30 5.57
N ILE A 17 4.12 16.53 5.10
CA ILE A 17 3.20 17.23 4.18
C ILE A 17 3.10 16.49 2.84
N LEU A 18 4.20 15.99 2.29
CA LEU A 18 4.17 15.18 1.06
C LEU A 18 3.37 13.88 1.26
N LEU A 19 3.57 13.19 2.37
CA LEU A 19 2.78 12.00 2.71
C LEU A 19 1.30 12.32 2.84
N MET A 20 0.95 13.51 3.34
CA MET A 20 -0.43 13.93 3.50
C MET A 20 -1.10 14.09 2.14
N LEU A 21 -0.41 14.73 1.18
CA LEU A 21 -0.90 14.88 -0.19
C LEU A 21 -1.08 13.52 -0.88
N ILE A 22 -0.11 12.62 -0.72
CA ILE A 22 -0.20 11.26 -1.28
C ILE A 22 -1.38 10.49 -0.67
N GLY A 23 -1.58 10.58 0.65
CA GLY A 23 -2.70 9.95 1.34
C GLY A 23 -4.06 10.45 0.83
N ILE A 24 -4.21 11.76 0.63
CA ILE A 24 -5.44 12.35 0.06
C ILE A 24 -5.69 11.84 -1.37
N CYS A 25 -4.66 11.79 -2.21
CA CYS A 25 -4.75 11.25 -3.57
C CYS A 25 -5.14 9.76 -3.56
N GLN A 26 -4.59 8.97 -2.63
CA GLN A 26 -4.88 7.55 -2.52
C GLN A 26 -6.34 7.29 -2.08
N VAL A 27 -6.83 8.04 -1.09
CA VAL A 27 -8.23 7.93 -0.63
C VAL A 27 -9.20 8.33 -1.73
N THR A 28 -8.93 9.44 -2.44
CA THR A 28 -9.81 9.89 -3.53
C THR A 28 -9.82 8.91 -4.71
N TYR A 29 -8.66 8.37 -5.09
CA TYR A 29 -8.55 7.35 -6.14
C TYR A 29 -9.28 6.05 -5.75
N GLY A 30 -9.09 5.56 -4.53
CA GLY A 30 -9.77 4.37 -4.04
C GLY A 30 -11.29 4.54 -3.97
N MET A 31 -11.77 5.70 -3.50
CA MET A 31 -13.20 6.03 -3.49
C MET A 31 -13.80 6.13 -4.89
N TYR A 32 -13.09 6.75 -5.84
CA TYR A 32 -13.53 6.82 -7.23
C TYR A 32 -13.71 5.42 -7.84
N TYR A 33 -12.76 4.53 -7.60
CA TYR A 33 -12.79 3.16 -8.11
C TYR A 33 -13.93 2.34 -7.49
N LEU A 34 -14.14 2.48 -6.17
CA LEU A 34 -15.23 1.81 -5.46
C LEU A 34 -16.61 2.29 -5.95
N PHE A 35 -16.73 3.59 -6.23
CA PHE A 35 -17.95 4.15 -6.82
C PHE A 35 -18.20 3.67 -8.26
N TYR A 36 -17.14 3.53 -9.05
CA TYR A 36 -17.20 2.97 -10.40
C TYR A 36 -17.69 1.52 -10.40
N LEU A 37 -17.11 0.68 -9.53
CA LEU A 37 -17.52 -0.72 -9.36
C LEU A 37 -18.95 -0.87 -8.83
N TYR A 38 -19.35 -0.03 -7.86
CA TYR A 38 -20.71 0.01 -7.36
C TYR A 38 -21.73 0.31 -8.47
N ARG A 39 -21.36 1.15 -9.44
CA ARG A 39 -22.22 1.50 -10.57
C ARG A 39 -22.39 0.32 -11.55
N ILE A 40 -21.34 -0.47 -11.77
CA ILE A 40 -21.35 -1.60 -12.71
C ILE A 40 -21.97 -2.86 -12.08
N SER A 41 -21.76 -3.08 -10.78
CA SER A 41 -22.07 -4.34 -10.11
C SER A 41 -23.51 -4.43 -9.57
N LYS A 42 -24.44 -3.62 -10.08
CA LYS A 42 -25.84 -3.62 -9.60
C LYS A 42 -26.57 -4.96 -9.75
N ASP A 43 -26.03 -5.91 -10.52
CA ASP A 43 -26.65 -7.20 -10.81
C ASP A 43 -25.92 -8.43 -10.20
N ILE A 44 -24.85 -8.25 -9.41
CA ILE A 44 -24.07 -9.40 -8.90
C ILE A 44 -24.21 -9.50 -7.38
N THR A 45 -24.81 -10.60 -6.94
CA THR A 45 -25.05 -11.01 -5.55
C THR A 45 -23.83 -10.78 -4.66
N LEU A 46 -24.01 -9.88 -3.70
CA LEU A 46 -23.05 -9.47 -2.67
C LEU A 46 -22.77 -10.63 -1.70
N GLY A 47 -21.80 -11.48 -2.00
CA GLY A 47 -21.41 -12.56 -1.09
C GLY A 47 -20.00 -13.05 -1.36
N TYR A 48 -19.05 -12.57 -0.55
CA TYR A 48 -17.65 -13.03 -0.38
C TYR A 48 -16.49 -12.45 -1.22
N PRO A 49 -16.59 -12.06 -2.51
CA PRO A 49 -15.41 -11.56 -3.24
C PRO A 49 -15.05 -10.10 -2.95
N TYR A 50 -15.95 -9.32 -2.34
CA TYR A 50 -15.74 -7.86 -2.19
C TYR A 50 -14.64 -7.47 -1.18
N ILE A 51 -14.28 -8.37 -0.26
CA ILE A 51 -13.23 -8.12 0.75
C ILE A 51 -11.82 -8.36 0.15
N VAL A 52 -11.73 -9.19 -0.90
CA VAL A 52 -10.49 -9.47 -1.64
C VAL A 52 -10.32 -8.59 -2.88
N GLU A 53 -11.27 -7.70 -3.17
CA GLU A 53 -11.09 -6.72 -4.22
C GLU A 53 -10.08 -5.63 -3.80
N PRO A 54 -9.03 -5.40 -4.61
CA PRO A 54 -7.92 -4.50 -4.25
C PRO A 54 -8.38 -3.08 -3.91
N SER A 55 -9.55 -2.67 -4.42
CA SER A 55 -10.14 -1.35 -4.24
C SER A 55 -10.49 -1.05 -2.78
N LEU A 56 -11.05 -2.01 -2.03
CA LEU A 56 -11.43 -1.78 -0.62
C LEU A 56 -10.18 -1.68 0.28
N SER A 57 -9.18 -2.54 0.03
CA SER A 57 -7.91 -2.53 0.78
C SER A 57 -7.14 -1.23 0.57
N ILE A 58 -7.11 -0.70 -0.67
CA ILE A 58 -6.45 0.58 -0.99
C ILE A 58 -7.08 1.76 -0.23
N VAL A 59 -8.42 1.77 -0.12
CA VAL A 59 -9.15 2.79 0.65
C VAL A 59 -8.83 2.69 2.13
N LEU A 60 -8.87 1.47 2.69
CA LEU A 60 -8.61 1.24 4.11
C LEU A 60 -7.20 1.70 4.52
N ILE A 61 -6.20 1.35 3.70
CA ILE A 61 -4.81 1.77 3.90
C ILE A 61 -4.66 3.28 3.74
N GLY A 62 -5.37 3.89 2.78
CA GLY A 62 -5.36 5.34 2.57
C GLY A 62 -5.91 6.12 3.76
N ILE A 63 -7.01 5.63 4.37
CA ILE A 63 -7.59 6.24 5.58
C ILE A 63 -6.62 6.12 6.76
N ALA A 64 -6.01 4.94 6.97
CA ALA A 64 -5.02 4.75 8.02
C ALA A 64 -3.82 5.69 7.84
N LEU A 65 -3.28 5.80 6.62
CA LEU A 65 -2.20 6.73 6.27
C LEU A 65 -2.60 8.19 6.56
N PHE A 66 -3.81 8.60 6.21
CA PHE A 66 -4.29 9.95 6.49
C PHE A 66 -4.31 10.24 8.00
N SER A 67 -4.86 9.34 8.81
CA SER A 67 -4.89 9.48 10.28
C SER A 67 -3.49 9.53 10.91
N ILE A 68 -2.55 8.73 10.40
CA ILE A 68 -1.16 8.73 10.91
C ILE A 68 -0.46 10.04 10.53
N THR A 69 -0.73 10.57 9.34
CA THR A 69 -0.07 11.78 8.84
C THR A 69 -0.59 13.04 9.51
N THR A 70 -1.89 13.10 9.87
CA THR A 70 -2.43 14.20 10.67
C THR A 70 -1.81 14.23 12.07
N LEU A 71 -1.64 13.06 12.71
CA LEU A 71 -0.90 12.94 13.97
C LEU A 71 0.57 13.37 13.85
N GLY A 72 1.23 13.04 12.74
CA GLY A 72 2.60 13.48 12.44
C GLY A 72 2.72 15.00 12.28
N CYS A 73 1.77 15.64 11.59
CA CYS A 73 1.76 17.09 11.39
C CYS A 73 1.53 17.84 12.71
N CYS A 74 0.52 17.44 13.49
CA CYS A 74 0.26 18.01 14.82
C CYS A 74 1.44 17.78 15.78
N GLY A 75 2.05 16.59 15.78
CA GLY A 75 3.20 16.28 16.63
C GLY A 75 4.42 17.16 16.37
N ILE A 76 4.66 17.57 15.12
CA ILE A 76 5.76 18.47 14.77
C ILE A 76 5.43 19.93 15.15
N ILE A 77 4.18 20.36 15.01
CA ILE A 77 3.75 21.74 15.29
C ILE A 77 3.72 22.01 16.80
N GLU A 78 3.11 21.12 17.59
CA GLU A 78 2.93 21.29 19.04
C GLU A 78 4.15 20.84 19.87
N GLU A 79 5.22 20.32 19.24
CA GLU A 79 6.43 19.80 19.92
C GLU A 79 6.14 18.74 21.01
N VAL A 80 4.99 18.07 20.93
CA VAL A 80 4.62 17.02 21.88
C VAL A 80 5.41 15.75 21.52
N SER A 81 6.46 15.48 22.30
CA SER A 81 7.34 14.33 22.08
C SER A 81 6.60 12.98 22.09
N CYS A 82 5.47 12.89 22.81
CA CYS A 82 4.63 11.69 22.85
C CYS A 82 4.00 11.37 21.46
N CYS A 83 3.46 12.37 20.75
CA CYS A 83 2.85 12.18 19.44
C CYS A 83 3.86 11.75 18.37
N ILE A 84 5.07 12.31 18.41
CA ILE A 84 6.17 11.96 17.48
C ILE A 84 6.64 10.51 17.72
N SER A 85 6.71 10.09 18.98
CA SER A 85 7.10 8.72 19.34
C SER A 85 6.05 7.71 18.86
N MET A 86 4.76 7.96 19.11
CA MET A 86 3.67 7.10 18.65
C MET A 86 3.63 6.98 17.12
N TYR A 87 3.77 8.10 16.41
CA TYR A 87 3.85 8.12 14.94
C TYR A 87 4.98 7.22 14.41
N SER A 88 6.17 7.33 15.01
CA SER A 88 7.34 6.55 14.60
C SER A 88 7.15 5.05 14.84
N VAL A 89 6.55 4.66 15.97
CA VAL A 89 6.26 3.26 16.29
C VAL A 89 5.25 2.67 15.30
N VAL A 90 4.19 3.41 14.96
CA VAL A 90 3.17 2.94 14.01
C VAL A 90 3.76 2.76 12.61
N LEU A 91 4.60 3.70 12.14
CA LEU A 91 5.28 3.54 10.84
C LEU A 91 6.24 2.36 10.81
N LEU A 92 6.97 2.13 11.90
CA LEU A 92 7.85 0.98 12.02
C LEU A 92 7.06 -0.33 11.97
N LEU A 93 5.92 -0.39 12.66
CA LEU A 93 5.04 -1.56 12.65
C LEU A 93 4.52 -1.86 11.22
N ILE A 94 4.08 -0.82 10.50
CA ILE A 94 3.63 -0.95 9.10
C ILE A 94 4.76 -1.44 8.21
N ALA A 95 5.98 -0.90 8.37
CA ALA A 95 7.14 -1.32 7.58
C ALA A 95 7.49 -2.79 7.81
N VAL A 96 7.48 -3.25 9.06
CA VAL A 96 7.71 -4.67 9.40
C VAL A 96 6.63 -5.55 8.78
N LEU A 97 5.36 -5.16 8.89
CA LEU A 97 4.25 -5.91 8.28
C LEU A 97 4.40 -5.99 6.75
N GLN A 98 4.77 -4.89 6.09
CA GLN A 98 5.00 -4.83 4.65
C GLN A 98 6.12 -5.80 4.21
N LEU A 99 7.21 -5.86 4.99
CA LEU A 99 8.31 -6.78 4.74
C LEU A 99 7.88 -8.24 4.91
N LEU A 100 7.11 -8.56 5.95
CA LEU A 100 6.58 -9.91 6.16
C LEU A 100 5.67 -10.35 5.01
N LEU A 101 4.74 -9.48 4.60
CA LEU A 101 3.84 -9.74 3.48
C LEU A 101 4.61 -9.94 2.17
N THR A 102 5.62 -9.10 1.92
CA THR A 102 6.47 -9.20 0.71
C THR A 102 7.24 -10.53 0.69
N ASN A 103 7.88 -10.90 1.79
CA ASN A 103 8.62 -12.16 1.89
C ASN A 103 7.69 -13.37 1.74
N PHE A 104 6.52 -13.35 2.38
CA PHE A 104 5.52 -14.41 2.24
C PHE A 104 5.05 -14.57 0.80
N THR A 105 4.76 -13.46 0.12
CA THR A 105 4.31 -13.47 -1.28
C THR A 105 5.41 -14.01 -2.19
N LEU A 106 6.67 -13.61 -1.98
CA LEU A 106 7.81 -14.10 -2.76
C LEU A 106 8.06 -15.59 -2.54
N PHE A 107 7.89 -16.08 -1.31
CA PHE A 107 7.99 -17.51 -0.99
C PHE A 107 6.90 -18.33 -1.70
N VAL A 108 5.65 -17.83 -1.72
CA VAL A 108 4.55 -18.48 -2.44
C VAL A 108 4.78 -18.49 -3.95
N ILE A 109 5.35 -17.40 -4.51
CA ILE A 109 5.69 -17.34 -5.94
C ILE A 109 6.83 -18.29 -6.29
N ASP A 110 7.84 -18.46 -5.40
CA ASP A 110 8.95 -19.39 -5.62
C ASP A 110 8.47 -20.84 -5.76
N ASP A 111 7.52 -21.25 -4.90
CA ASP A 111 6.84 -22.55 -4.97
C ASP A 111 6.10 -22.73 -6.31
N TYR A 112 5.36 -21.70 -6.75
CA TYR A 112 4.65 -21.72 -8.04
C TYR A 112 5.61 -21.76 -9.25
N SER A 113 6.73 -21.04 -9.19
CA SER A 113 7.70 -20.95 -10.29
C SER A 113 8.39 -22.29 -10.59
N THR A 114 8.46 -23.19 -9.60
CA THR A 114 8.96 -24.56 -9.78
C THR A 114 7.96 -25.43 -10.55
N ILE A 115 6.66 -25.14 -10.47
CA ILE A 115 5.57 -25.87 -11.14
C ILE A 115 5.37 -25.40 -12.60
N GLU A 116 5.73 -24.15 -12.94
CA GLU A 116 5.55 -23.61 -14.31
C GLU A 116 6.71 -23.92 -15.29
N ARG A 117 7.88 -24.33 -14.80
CA ARG A 117 9.03 -24.75 -15.64
C ARG A 117 8.68 -25.82 -16.71
N PRO A 118 7.82 -26.83 -16.48
CA PRO A 118 7.40 -27.77 -17.53
C PRO A 118 6.44 -27.20 -18.60
N TYR A 119 5.65 -26.15 -18.30
CA TYR A 119 4.67 -25.60 -19.24
C TYR A 119 5.26 -24.58 -20.23
N GLN A 120 6.28 -23.82 -19.82
CA GLN A 120 6.94 -22.85 -20.69
C GLN A 120 7.74 -23.50 -21.83
N LYS A 121 8.21 -24.74 -21.61
CA LYS A 121 8.91 -25.54 -22.64
C LYS A 121 7.94 -26.11 -23.68
N THR A 122 6.72 -26.50 -23.29
CA THR A 122 5.70 -27.07 -24.18
C THR A 122 5.02 -26.00 -25.05
N SER A 123 4.81 -24.79 -24.53
CA SER A 123 4.29 -23.66 -25.32
C SER A 123 5.21 -23.27 -26.48
N LYS A 124 6.54 -23.31 -26.29
CA LYS A 124 7.50 -23.08 -27.38
C LYS A 124 7.48 -24.18 -28.45
N ILE A 125 7.13 -25.42 -28.11
CA ILE A 125 7.07 -26.54 -29.07
C ILE A 125 5.76 -26.52 -29.86
N ALA A 126 4.63 -26.16 -29.22
CA ALA A 126 3.34 -26.06 -29.88
C ALA A 126 3.28 -24.96 -30.97
N LEU A 127 3.99 -23.84 -30.77
CA LEU A 127 4.10 -22.78 -31.78
C LEU A 127 4.97 -23.16 -32.99
N VAL A 128 5.93 -24.09 -32.83
CA VAL A 128 6.76 -24.57 -33.95
C VAL A 128 6.03 -25.63 -34.79
N VAL A 129 5.18 -26.46 -34.17
CA VAL A 129 4.41 -27.50 -34.87
C VAL A 129 3.24 -26.93 -35.68
N SER A 130 2.73 -25.74 -35.33
CA SER A 130 1.67 -25.08 -36.11
C SER A 130 2.18 -24.25 -37.30
N GLY A 131 3.49 -24.26 -37.56
CA GLY A 131 4.15 -23.50 -38.62
C GLY A 131 4.91 -24.37 -39.64
N SER A 132 4.58 -25.66 -39.77
CA SER A 132 5.10 -26.56 -40.82
C SER A 132 3.95 -27.21 -41.58
#